data_AF-V7DDP7-F1
#
_entry.id   AF-V7DDP7-F1
#
_cell.length_a   1.000
_cell.length_b   1.000
_cell.length_c   1.000
_cell.angle_alpha   90.00
_cell.angle_beta   90.00
_cell.angle_gamma   90.00
#
_symmetry.space_group_name_H-M   'P 1'
#
loop_
_entity.id
_entity.type
_entity.pdbx_description
1 polymer ?
#
loop_
_entity_poly.entity_id
_entity_poly.type
_entity_poly.pdbx_seq_one_letter_code
_entity_poly.pdbx_strand_id
1 'polypeptide(L)'
;MSKLLDLLAQQKQLEEQIKTLQSNEQEAKVMKFVEELEALRNKYGYTVPDFIDVVHSLHNVKTPAKNAKSMSENTPKAPKVPTDKWKVKIDGVDFILKKSKQGIASKAMKAKGFNSYSAFLDDLMKKNKVETFEALIDKLKAEKI
;
A
#
# COMPACT_ATOMS: atom_id res chain seq x y z
N MET A 1 24.29 49.55 -26.45
CA MET A 1 23.39 48.38 -26.23
C MET A 1 24.12 47.12 -25.76
N SER A 2 25.38 46.86 -26.15
CA SER A 2 26.13 45.65 -25.72
C SER A 2 26.32 45.53 -24.20
N LYS A 3 26.85 46.58 -23.53
CA LYS A 3 27.19 46.51 -22.10
C LYS A 3 26.02 46.16 -21.18
N LEU A 4 24.80 46.56 -21.55
CA LEU A 4 23.59 46.34 -20.76
C LEU A 4 23.08 44.89 -20.93
N LEU A 5 23.25 44.33 -22.13
CA LEU A 5 23.02 42.91 -22.39
C LEU A 5 24.08 42.02 -21.72
N ASP A 6 25.35 42.45 -21.72
CA ASP A 6 26.44 41.74 -21.04
C ASP A 6 26.22 41.71 -19.52
N LEU A 7 25.77 42.83 -18.92
CA LEU A 7 25.39 42.90 -17.50
C LEU A 7 24.22 41.97 -17.16
N LEU A 8 23.21 41.87 -18.01
CA LEU A 8 22.09 40.95 -17.82
C LEU A 8 22.51 39.48 -17.92
N ALA A 9 23.44 39.15 -18.83
CA ALA A 9 24.00 37.81 -18.95
C ALA A 9 24.83 37.44 -17.70
N GLN A 10 25.63 38.37 -17.19
CA GLN A 10 26.39 38.18 -15.95
C GLN A 10 25.48 37.99 -14.73
N GLN A 11 24.39 38.76 -14.61
CA GLN A 11 23.40 38.59 -13.53
C GLN A 11 22.78 37.19 -13.54
N LYS A 12 22.33 36.71 -14.70
CA LYS A 12 21.76 35.35 -14.82
C LYS A 12 22.74 34.26 -14.44
N GLN A 13 24.01 34.39 -14.84
CA GLN A 13 25.05 33.43 -14.51
C GLN A 13 25.36 33.41 -13.00
N LEU A 14 25.37 34.59 -12.36
CA LEU A 14 25.51 34.71 -10.91
C LEU A 14 24.34 34.10 -10.15
N GLU A 15 23.10 34.28 -10.62
CA GLU A 15 21.91 33.70 -10.01
C GLU A 15 21.93 32.16 -10.06
N GLU A 16 22.35 31.56 -11.18
CA GLU A 16 22.50 30.10 -11.29
C GLU A 16 23.61 29.56 -10.37
N GLN A 17 24.72 30.27 -10.24
CA GLN A 17 25.79 29.92 -9.29
C GLN A 17 25.33 30.03 -7.84
N ILE A 18 24.58 31.07 -7.48
CA ILE A 18 24.01 31.20 -6.13
C ILE A 18 23.04 30.05 -5.85
N LYS A 19 22.21 29.66 -6.82
CA LYS A 19 21.25 28.56 -6.65
C LYS A 19 21.94 27.20 -6.48
N THR A 20 23.02 26.94 -7.21
CA THR A 20 23.82 25.71 -7.05
C THR A 20 24.55 25.71 -5.71
N LEU A 21 25.15 26.83 -5.29
CA LEU A 21 25.81 26.95 -3.98
C LEU A 21 24.82 26.83 -2.81
N GLN A 22 23.62 27.40 -2.92
CA GLN A 22 22.56 27.22 -1.93
C GLN A 22 22.07 25.78 -1.86
N SER A 23 22.04 25.07 -2.99
CA SER A 23 21.76 23.63 -3.01
C SER A 23 22.87 22.86 -2.30
N ASN A 24 24.13 23.26 -2.47
CA ASN A 24 25.26 22.66 -1.75
C ASN A 24 25.25 22.98 -0.24
N GLU A 25 24.82 24.18 0.19
CA GLU A 25 24.64 24.49 1.61
C GLU A 25 23.52 23.66 2.25
N GLN A 26 22.45 23.43 1.50
CA GLN A 26 21.38 22.52 1.93
C GLN A 26 21.90 21.09 2.04
N GLU A 27 22.67 20.62 1.07
CA GLU A 27 23.35 19.31 1.13
C GLU A 27 24.30 19.22 2.33
N ALA A 28 25.06 20.26 2.64
CA ALA A 28 25.93 20.28 3.82
C ALA A 28 25.13 20.23 5.13
N LYS A 29 23.97 20.89 5.20
CA LYS A 29 23.05 20.79 6.36
C LYS A 29 22.47 19.38 6.48
N VAL A 30 22.11 18.75 5.36
CA VAL A 30 21.64 17.36 5.33
C VAL A 30 22.73 16.40 5.80
N MET A 31 23.97 16.58 5.35
CA MET A 31 25.11 15.74 5.78
C MET A 31 25.37 15.87 7.29
N LYS A 32 25.39 17.09 7.84
CA LYS A 32 25.53 17.29 9.29
C LYS A 32 24.38 16.62 10.08
N PHE A 33 23.16 16.73 9.58
CA PHE A 33 22.01 16.08 10.22
C PHE A 33 22.10 14.54 10.16
N VAL A 34 22.59 13.98 9.05
CA VAL A 34 22.83 12.53 8.93
C VAL A 34 23.90 12.06 9.91
N GLU A 35 24.99 12.82 10.09
CA GLU A 35 26.03 12.53 11.09
C GLU A 35 25.46 12.53 12.53
N GLU A 36 24.62 13.51 12.87
CA GLU A 36 23.96 13.56 14.18
C GLU A 36 23.02 12.37 14.42
N LEU A 37 22.27 11.96 13.39
CA LEU A 37 21.41 10.78 13.43
C LEU A 37 22.21 9.49 13.62
N GLU A 38 23.35 9.37 12.95
CA GLU A 38 24.24 8.22 13.08
C GLU A 38 24.88 8.16 14.48
N ALA A 39 25.30 9.30 15.02
CA ALA A 39 25.78 9.39 16.41
C ALA A 39 24.67 9.00 17.41
N LEU A 40 23.43 9.43 17.18
CA LEU A 40 22.28 9.09 18.01
C LEU A 40 21.95 7.59 17.95
N ARG A 41 21.94 7.00 16.75
CA ARG A 41 21.78 5.57 16.52
C ARG A 41 22.81 4.77 17.32
N ASN A 42 24.09 5.14 17.19
CA ASN A 42 25.20 4.46 17.85
C ASN A 42 25.13 4.61 19.38
N LYS A 43 24.76 5.79 19.90
CA LYS A 43 24.64 6.06 21.34
C LYS A 43 23.62 5.17 22.04
N TYR A 44 22.50 4.89 21.37
CA TYR A 44 21.42 4.08 21.94
C TYR A 44 21.44 2.62 21.46
N GLY A 45 22.46 2.22 20.69
CA GLY A 45 22.63 0.84 20.24
C GLY A 45 21.52 0.36 19.29
N TYR A 46 20.86 1.27 18.58
CA TYR A 46 19.79 0.88 17.66
C TYR A 46 20.36 0.21 16.41
N THR A 47 19.68 -0.83 15.94
CA THR A 47 19.87 -1.30 14.58
C THR A 47 19.32 -0.27 13.60
N VAL A 48 19.85 -0.24 12.37
CA VAL A 48 19.40 0.71 11.34
C VAL A 48 17.87 0.64 11.11
N PRO A 49 17.23 -0.54 11.03
CA PRO A 49 15.77 -0.64 10.90
C PRO A 49 15.02 -0.04 12.09
N ASP A 50 15.40 -0.38 13.33
CA ASP A 50 14.69 0.09 14.52
C ASP A 50 14.77 1.62 14.66
N PHE A 51 15.93 2.19 14.34
CA PHE A 51 16.13 3.64 14.37
C PHE A 51 15.27 4.37 13.34
N ILE A 52 15.13 3.81 12.14
CA ILE A 52 14.27 4.37 11.08
C ILE A 52 12.79 4.36 11.52
N ASP A 53 12.33 3.28 12.14
CA ASP A 53 10.95 3.19 12.65
C ASP A 53 10.69 4.22 13.75
N VAL A 54 11.65 4.43 14.67
CA VAL A 54 11.56 5.48 15.70
C VAL A 54 11.49 6.88 15.07
N VAL A 55 12.37 7.19 14.13
CA VAL A 55 12.39 8.50 13.45
C VAL A 55 11.10 8.74 12.65
N HIS A 56 10.60 7.73 11.94
CA HIS A 56 9.33 7.83 11.20
C HIS A 56 8.11 7.98 12.11
N SER A 57 8.13 7.34 13.29
CA SER A 57 7.04 7.47 14.28
C SER A 57 6.89 8.90 14.82
N LEU A 58 8.01 9.61 15.03
CA LEU A 58 8.03 10.98 15.57
C LEU A 58 7.38 11.98 14.60
N HIS A 59 7.58 11.81 13.30
CA HIS A 59 7.05 12.72 12.28
C HIS A 59 5.62 12.37 11.83
N ASN A 60 4.98 11.36 12.43
CA ASN A 60 3.68 10.82 12.02
C ASN A 60 3.58 10.51 10.52
N VAL A 61 4.74 10.41 9.85
CA VAL A 61 4.86 9.92 8.48
C VAL A 61 4.84 8.42 8.61
N LYS A 62 3.62 7.87 8.65
CA LYS A 62 3.41 6.45 8.37
C LYS A 62 3.78 6.24 6.90
N THR A 63 5.08 6.21 6.59
CA THR A 63 5.52 5.42 5.45
C THR A 63 5.04 4.01 5.79
N PRO A 64 4.17 3.40 4.98
CA PRO A 64 3.75 2.04 5.25
C PRO A 64 5.05 1.25 5.32
N ALA A 65 5.31 0.62 6.48
CA ALA A 65 6.43 -0.28 6.63
C ALA A 65 6.48 -1.11 5.35
N LYS A 66 7.63 -1.12 4.67
CA LYS A 66 7.89 -2.21 3.75
C LYS A 66 7.82 -3.42 4.66
N ASN A 67 6.65 -4.07 4.68
CA ASN A 67 6.54 -5.42 5.16
C ASN A 67 7.73 -6.09 4.53
N ALA A 68 8.71 -6.48 5.35
CA ALA A 68 9.67 -7.46 4.95
C ALA A 68 8.79 -8.51 4.31
N LYS A 69 8.90 -8.67 2.99
CA LYS A 69 8.48 -9.91 2.39
C LYS A 69 9.29 -10.90 3.20
N SER A 70 8.63 -11.57 4.14
CA SER A 70 9.09 -12.84 4.64
C SER A 70 9.59 -13.54 3.39
N MET A 71 10.90 -13.75 3.31
CA MET A 71 11.49 -14.62 2.32
C MET A 71 10.95 -16.01 2.66
N SER A 72 9.68 -16.24 2.32
CA SER A 72 9.21 -17.53 1.92
C SER A 72 10.06 -17.82 0.70
N GLU A 73 11.01 -18.71 0.90
CA GLU A 73 11.62 -19.54 -0.11
C GLU A 73 10.69 -19.65 -1.33
N ASN A 74 11.25 -19.39 -2.52
CA ASN A 74 10.56 -19.46 -3.81
C ASN A 74 10.03 -20.88 -4.04
N THR A 75 8.99 -21.30 -3.34
CA THR A 75 7.99 -22.17 -3.94
C THR A 75 7.30 -21.31 -4.99
N PRO A 76 7.36 -21.71 -6.29
CA PRO A 76 6.67 -21.00 -7.34
C PRO A 76 5.24 -20.75 -6.89
N LYS A 77 4.81 -19.48 -6.91
CA LYS A 77 3.39 -19.17 -6.81
C LYS A 77 2.73 -19.97 -7.92
N ALA A 78 2.01 -21.03 -7.53
CA ALA A 78 1.13 -21.73 -8.45
C ALA A 78 0.35 -20.65 -9.20
N PRO A 79 0.29 -20.71 -10.55
CA PRO A 79 -0.45 -19.73 -11.33
C PRO A 79 -1.79 -19.51 -10.66
N LYS A 80 -2.17 -18.24 -10.43
CA LYS A 80 -3.48 -17.88 -9.89
C LYS A 80 -4.49 -18.60 -10.78
N VAL A 81 -4.97 -19.76 -10.31
CA VAL A 81 -6.02 -20.50 -10.98
C VAL A 81 -7.15 -19.48 -11.10
N PRO A 82 -7.68 -19.24 -12.31
CA PRO A 82 -8.86 -18.40 -12.46
C PRO A 82 -9.92 -19.00 -11.54
N THR A 83 -10.12 -18.39 -10.38
CA THR A 83 -11.17 -18.83 -9.48
C THR A 83 -12.44 -18.43 -10.16
N ASP A 84 -13.19 -19.44 -10.59
CA ASP A 84 -14.55 -19.31 -11.08
C ASP A 84 -15.32 -18.30 -10.21
N LYS A 85 -16.04 -17.42 -10.88
CA LYS A 85 -16.86 -16.40 -10.26
C LYS A 85 -18.30 -16.66 -10.64
N TRP A 86 -19.21 -16.34 -9.74
CA TRP A 86 -20.64 -16.49 -9.97
C TRP A 86 -21.35 -15.21 -9.59
N LYS A 87 -22.23 -14.74 -10.46
CA LYS A 87 -23.08 -13.59 -10.19
C LYS A 87 -24.38 -14.07 -9.55
N VAL A 88 -24.75 -13.48 -8.41
CA VAL A 88 -26.01 -13.74 -7.71
C VAL A 88 -26.66 -12.44 -7.32
N LYS A 89 -27.98 -12.35 -7.45
CA LYS A 89 -28.76 -11.25 -6.86
C LYS A 89 -29.30 -11.67 -5.49
N ILE A 90 -28.88 -10.97 -4.43
CA ILE A 90 -29.30 -11.22 -3.04
C ILE A 90 -29.94 -9.95 -2.50
N ASP A 91 -31.22 -10.01 -2.17
CA ASP A 91 -32.04 -8.85 -1.74
C ASP A 91 -31.98 -7.68 -2.74
N GLY A 92 -32.08 -7.98 -4.04
CA GLY A 92 -32.06 -6.97 -5.11
C GLY A 92 -30.68 -6.43 -5.48
N VAL A 93 -29.62 -6.80 -4.73
CA VAL A 93 -28.24 -6.35 -4.97
C VAL A 93 -27.42 -7.46 -5.65
N ASP A 94 -26.66 -7.10 -6.67
CA ASP A 94 -25.76 -8.01 -7.37
C ASP A 94 -24.47 -8.25 -6.55
N PHE A 95 -24.19 -9.52 -6.25
CA PHE A 95 -22.99 -10.00 -5.60
C PHE A 95 -22.22 -10.92 -6.53
N ILE A 96 -20.89 -10.84 -6.45
CA ILE A 96 -19.99 -11.78 -7.11
C ILE A 96 -19.46 -12.74 -6.04
N LEU A 97 -19.84 -14.01 -6.17
CA LEU A 97 -19.37 -15.11 -5.35
C LEU A 97 -18.15 -15.78 -5.99
N LYS A 98 -17.28 -16.32 -5.15
CA LYS A 98 -16.10 -17.10 -5.52
C LYS A 98 -16.00 -18.26 -4.54
N LYS A 99 -15.53 -19.40 -5.02
CA LYS A 99 -15.33 -20.59 -4.18
C LYS A 99 -14.31 -20.34 -3.06
N SER A 100 -13.32 -19.48 -3.29
CA SER A 100 -12.34 -19.12 -2.27
C SER A 100 -12.96 -18.22 -1.20
N LYS A 101 -12.93 -18.66 0.07
CA LYS A 101 -13.31 -17.85 1.24
C LYS A 101 -12.34 -16.70 1.53
N GLN A 102 -11.20 -16.65 0.84
CA GLN A 102 -10.18 -15.62 1.01
C GLN A 102 -10.58 -14.37 0.19
N GLY A 103 -10.81 -13.26 0.89
CA GLY A 103 -11.13 -12.01 0.23
C GLY A 103 -11.58 -10.91 1.18
N ILE A 104 -11.41 -9.67 0.71
CA ILE A 104 -11.93 -8.48 1.37
C ILE A 104 -13.42 -8.37 1.03
N ALA A 105 -14.25 -8.06 2.03
CA ALA A 105 -15.66 -7.80 1.82
C ALA A 105 -15.86 -6.63 0.85
N SER A 106 -16.74 -6.79 -0.14
CA SER A 106 -17.09 -5.72 -1.06
C SER A 106 -17.88 -4.61 -0.35
N LYS A 107 -18.00 -3.43 -0.97
CA LYS A 107 -18.75 -2.31 -0.41
C LYS A 107 -20.20 -2.69 -0.06
N ALA A 108 -20.84 -3.50 -0.92
CA ALA A 108 -22.19 -4.01 -0.68
C ALA A 108 -22.27 -4.99 0.51
N MET A 109 -21.25 -5.82 0.72
CA MET A 109 -21.19 -6.73 1.87
C MET A 109 -20.97 -5.95 3.17
N LYS A 110 -20.09 -4.93 3.14
CA LYS A 110 -19.85 -4.05 4.29
C LYS A 110 -21.10 -3.25 4.67
N ALA A 111 -21.88 -2.79 3.68
CA ALA A 111 -23.16 -2.12 3.93
C ALA A 111 -24.18 -3.03 4.64
N LYS A 112 -24.07 -4.36 4.47
CA LYS A 112 -24.83 -5.37 5.20
C LYS A 112 -24.16 -5.81 6.53
N GLY A 113 -23.10 -5.14 6.97
CA GLY A 113 -22.41 -5.41 8.24
C GLY A 113 -21.30 -6.47 8.20
N PHE A 114 -20.93 -6.99 7.02
CA PHE A 114 -19.88 -8.01 6.90
C PHE A 114 -18.49 -7.39 6.74
N ASN A 115 -17.58 -7.74 7.66
CA ASN A 115 -16.18 -7.27 7.63
C ASN A 115 -15.27 -8.12 6.74
N SER A 116 -15.65 -9.36 6.43
CA SER A 116 -14.86 -10.28 5.59
C SER A 116 -15.74 -11.06 4.61
N TYR A 117 -15.14 -11.52 3.49
CA TYR A 117 -15.85 -12.33 2.50
C TYR A 117 -16.25 -13.70 3.07
N SER A 118 -15.42 -14.32 3.92
CA SER A 118 -15.76 -15.57 4.59
C SER A 118 -16.99 -15.42 5.47
N ALA A 119 -17.07 -14.36 6.29
CA ALA A 119 -18.23 -14.15 7.17
C ALA A 119 -19.53 -13.98 6.36
N PHE A 120 -19.45 -13.29 5.21
CA PHE A 120 -20.57 -13.17 4.29
C PHE A 120 -20.98 -14.52 3.69
N LEU A 121 -20.02 -15.32 3.20
CA LEU A 121 -20.31 -16.65 2.66
C LEU A 121 -20.90 -17.59 3.72
N ASP A 122 -20.36 -17.59 4.93
CA ASP A 122 -20.83 -18.45 6.01
C ASP A 122 -22.25 -18.07 6.44
N ASP A 123 -22.57 -16.78 6.52
CA ASP A 123 -23.95 -16.31 6.74
C ASP A 123 -24.87 -16.70 5.59
N LEU A 124 -24.42 -16.57 4.35
CA LEU A 124 -25.20 -16.92 3.17
C LEU A 124 -25.49 -18.43 3.11
N MET A 125 -24.51 -19.28 3.43
CA MET A 125 -24.68 -20.72 3.54
C MET A 125 -25.61 -21.12 4.69
N LYS A 126 -25.48 -20.48 5.86
CA LYS A 126 -26.39 -20.70 7.01
C LYS A 126 -27.84 -20.33 6.68
N LYS A 127 -28.06 -19.15 6.10
CA LYS A 127 -29.41 -18.71 5.69
C LYS A 127 -30.05 -19.65 4.67
N ASN A 128 -29.24 -20.20 3.77
CA ASN A 128 -29.69 -21.13 2.75
C ASN A 128 -29.71 -22.59 3.22
N LYS A 129 -29.26 -22.90 4.44
CA LYS A 129 -29.16 -24.28 4.98
C LYS A 129 -28.38 -25.21 4.04
N VAL A 130 -27.23 -24.76 3.57
CA VAL A 130 -26.34 -25.53 2.68
C VAL A 130 -24.96 -25.67 3.30
N GLU A 131 -24.33 -26.83 3.08
CA GLU A 131 -23.01 -27.14 3.65
C GLU A 131 -21.86 -26.85 2.67
N THR A 132 -22.14 -26.85 1.37
CA THR A 132 -21.16 -26.66 0.30
C THR A 132 -21.44 -25.41 -0.52
N PHE A 133 -20.39 -24.87 -1.13
CA PHE A 133 -20.49 -23.72 -2.02
C PHE A 133 -21.27 -24.08 -3.30
N GLU A 134 -21.10 -25.30 -3.83
CA GLU A 134 -21.83 -25.80 -4.99
C GLU A 134 -23.34 -25.84 -4.73
N ALA A 135 -23.76 -26.38 -3.58
CA ALA A 135 -25.18 -26.38 -3.19
C ALA A 135 -25.75 -24.96 -3.03
N LEU A 136 -24.92 -24.01 -2.60
CA LEU A 136 -25.29 -22.60 -2.51
C LEU A 136 -25.52 -22.00 -3.91
N ILE A 137 -24.61 -22.24 -4.84
CA ILE A 137 -24.70 -21.77 -6.22
C ILE A 137 -25.94 -22.32 -6.91
N ASP A 138 -26.20 -23.62 -6.77
CA ASP A 138 -27.39 -24.27 -7.35
C ASP A 138 -28.68 -23.69 -6.77
N LYS A 139 -28.72 -23.51 -5.45
CA LYS A 139 -29.90 -22.96 -4.76
C LYS A 139 -30.16 -21.50 -5.10
N LEU A 140 -29.09 -20.71 -5.28
CA LEU A 140 -29.17 -19.31 -5.67
C LEU A 140 -29.32 -19.12 -7.19
N LYS A 141 -29.32 -20.22 -7.97
CA LYS A 141 -29.31 -20.22 -9.44
C LYS A 141 -28.26 -19.24 -9.99
N ALA A 142 -27.06 -19.28 -9.40
CA ALA A 142 -26.02 -18.33 -9.74
C ALA A 142 -25.49 -18.55 -11.16
N GLU A 143 -25.27 -17.46 -11.88
CA GLU A 143 -24.72 -17.53 -13.24
C GLU A 143 -23.19 -17.43 -13.16
N LYS A 144 -22.49 -18.40 -13.78
CA LYS A 144 -21.02 -18.41 -13.83
C LYS A 144 -20.54 -17.30 -14.78
N ILE A 145 -19.55 -16.52 -14.35
CA ILE A 145 -18.96 -15.38 -15.07
C ILE A 145 -17.43 -15.46 -15.13
#